data_AF-A0A0B4C9U1-F1
#
_entry.id   AF-A0A0B4C9U1-F1
#
_cell.length_a   1.000
_cell.length_b   1.000
_cell.length_c   1.000
_cell.angle_alpha   90.00
_cell.angle_beta   90.00
_cell.angle_gamma   90.00
#
_symmetry.space_group_name_H-M   'P 1'
#
loop_
_entity.id
_entity.type
_entity.pdbx_description
1 polymer ?
#
loop_
_entity_poly.entity_id
_entity_poly.type
_entity_poly.pdbx_seq_one_letter_code
_entity_poly.pdbx_strand_id
1 'polypeptide(L)'
;MKDPVNRYLTLTREVLPQMAADQGRTWPVRNDHCFQRIVLDNICGGVWYDHIDRPAYKHLTPAKAQAAVALCNDIISGRADLHALNRQSLAWRGKLRDRA
;
A
#
# COMPACT_ATOMS: atom_id res chain seq x y z
N MET A 1 -18.22 -12.51 7.63
CA MET A 1 -16.80 -12.25 7.32
C MET A 1 -16.72 -10.83 6.78
N LYS A 2 -15.97 -9.91 7.41
CA LYS A 2 -15.91 -8.50 6.95
C LYS A 2 -15.34 -8.46 5.54
N ASP A 3 -15.95 -7.67 4.66
CA ASP A 3 -15.50 -7.49 3.28
C ASP A 3 -14.04 -6.97 3.27
N PRO A 4 -13.08 -7.77 2.73
CA PRO A 4 -11.67 -7.42 2.75
C PRO A 4 -11.36 -6.17 1.92
N VAL A 5 -12.13 -5.89 0.86
CA VAL A 5 -11.96 -4.68 0.05
C VAL A 5 -12.29 -3.45 0.88
N ASN A 6 -13.44 -3.45 1.56
CA ASN A 6 -13.83 -2.36 2.44
C ASN A 6 -12.83 -2.16 3.58
N ARG A 7 -12.35 -3.25 4.20
CA ARG A 7 -11.30 -3.15 5.23
C ARG A 7 -10.01 -2.55 4.69
N TYR A 8 -9.57 -2.96 3.51
CA TYR A 8 -8.40 -2.40 2.85
C TYR A 8 -8.57 -0.90 2.56
N LEU A 9 -9.75 -0.48 2.10
CA LEU A 9 -10.04 0.94 1.85
C LEU A 9 -10.01 1.76 3.13
N THR A 10 -10.62 1.30 4.23
CA THR A 10 -10.55 1.98 5.54
C THR A 10 -9.09 2.13 5.99
N LEU A 11 -8.29 1.06 5.89
CA LEU A 11 -6.89 1.09 6.31
C LEU A 11 -6.07 2.11 5.52
N THR A 12 -6.26 2.18 4.20
CA THR A 12 -5.44 3.02 3.33
C THR A 12 -5.94 4.46 3.18
N ARG A 13 -7.23 4.72 3.40
CA ARG A 13 -7.81 6.08 3.32
C ARG A 13 -7.80 6.85 4.62
N GLU A 14 -7.85 6.13 5.75
CA GLU A 14 -8.02 6.77 7.07
C GLU A 14 -6.87 6.41 8.00
N VAL A 15 -6.68 5.12 8.29
CA VAL A 15 -5.76 4.68 9.36
C VAL A 15 -4.30 5.00 9.04
N LEU A 16 -3.80 4.57 7.88
CA LEU A 16 -2.40 4.79 7.50
C LEU A 16 -2.07 6.28 7.33
N PRO A 17 -2.90 7.11 6.64
CA PRO A 17 -2.70 8.56 6.60
C PRO A 17 -2.71 9.22 7.97
N GLN A 18 -3.61 8.83 8.86
CA GLN A 18 -3.67 9.40 10.22
C GLN A 18 -2.39 9.07 11.01
N MET A 19 -1.91 7.82 10.94
CA MET A 19 -0.65 7.44 11.57
C MET A 19 0.54 8.18 10.95
N ALA A 20 0.54 8.44 9.65
CA ALA A 20 1.60 9.21 8.98
C ALA A 20 1.63 10.70 9.38
N ALA A 21 0.54 11.21 9.96
CA ALA A 21 0.46 12.56 10.49
C ALA A 21 1.03 12.66 11.92
N ASP A 22 1.21 11.55 12.63
CA ASP A 22 1.82 11.53 13.96
C ASP A 22 3.29 11.98 13.89
N GLN A 23 3.67 12.96 14.72
CA GLN A 23 5.01 13.57 14.71
C GLN A 23 6.15 12.58 14.97
N GLY A 24 5.86 11.42 15.57
CA GLY A 24 6.83 10.35 15.84
C GLY A 24 7.09 9.39 14.67
N ARG A 25 6.33 9.46 13.56
CA ARG A 25 6.50 8.55 12.41
C ARG A 25 7.18 9.25 11.24
N THR A 26 8.27 8.66 10.76
CA THR A 26 9.05 9.17 9.62
C THR A 26 8.65 8.52 8.30
N TRP A 27 7.38 8.19 8.10
CA TRP A 27 6.92 7.46 6.90
C TRP A 27 7.15 8.25 5.60
N PRO A 28 7.52 7.57 4.49
CA PRO A 28 7.91 8.24 3.24
C PRO A 28 6.73 8.84 2.46
N VAL A 29 5.49 8.55 2.87
CA VAL A 29 4.26 8.98 2.21
C VAL A 29 3.19 9.33 3.25
N ARG A 30 2.25 10.21 2.87
CA ARG A 30 1.17 10.67 3.75
C ARG A 30 -0.24 10.54 3.16
N ASN A 31 -0.34 10.52 1.82
CA ASN A 31 -1.64 10.50 1.14
C ASN A 31 -2.17 9.08 0.95
N ASP A 32 -3.49 8.95 0.98
CA ASP A 32 -4.23 7.70 0.79
C ASP A 32 -3.80 6.89 -0.46
N HIS A 33 -3.74 7.54 -1.62
CA HIS A 33 -3.40 6.94 -2.90
C HIS A 33 -1.93 6.49 -2.96
N CYS A 34 -1.06 7.11 -2.17
CA CYS A 34 0.33 6.66 -2.05
C CYS A 34 0.40 5.32 -1.32
N PHE A 35 -0.33 5.17 -0.21
CA PHE A 35 -0.44 3.87 0.49
C PHE A 35 -1.08 2.81 -0.40
N GLN A 36 -2.19 3.14 -1.06
CA GLN A 36 -2.86 2.20 -1.96
C GLN A 36 -1.92 1.72 -3.05
N ARG A 37 -1.18 2.64 -3.68
CA ARG A 37 -0.18 2.27 -4.69
C ARG A 37 0.88 1.33 -4.14
N ILE A 38 1.52 1.67 -3.03
CA ILE A 38 2.62 0.87 -2.46
C ILE A 38 2.12 -0.53 -2.10
N VAL A 39 0.97 -0.63 -1.45
CA VAL A 39 0.38 -1.91 -1.06
C VAL A 39 0.05 -2.73 -2.30
N LEU A 40 -0.68 -2.17 -3.26
CA LEU A 40 -1.07 -2.91 -4.47
C LEU A 40 0.13 -3.34 -5.30
N ASP A 41 1.14 -2.47 -5.45
CA ASP A 41 2.36 -2.82 -6.18
C ASP A 41 3.05 -4.04 -5.55
N ASN A 42 3.13 -4.09 -4.21
CA ASN A 42 3.73 -5.22 -3.49
C ASN A 42 2.87 -6.49 -3.54
N ILE A 43 1.53 -6.37 -3.52
CA ILE A 43 0.63 -7.52 -3.71
C ILE A 43 0.70 -8.08 -5.13
N CYS A 44 0.95 -7.22 -6.12
CA CYS A 44 1.10 -7.64 -7.51
C CYS A 44 2.53 -8.08 -7.87
N GLY A 45 3.53 -7.73 -7.07
CA GLY A 45 4.94 -7.95 -7.39
C GLY A 45 5.45 -7.09 -8.55
N GLY A 46 4.82 -5.93 -8.79
CA GLY A 46 5.00 -5.12 -9.98
C GLY A 46 4.11 -3.88 -9.96
N VAL A 47 3.98 -3.19 -11.09
CA VAL A 47 3.13 -2.00 -11.20
C VAL A 47 1.66 -2.42 -11.22
N TRP A 48 0.89 -2.08 -10.18
CA TRP A 48 -0.42 -2.73 -9.94
C TRP A 48 -1.42 -2.62 -11.11
N TYR A 49 -1.40 -1.52 -11.86
CA TYR A 49 -2.35 -1.30 -12.96
C TYR A 49 -2.00 -2.09 -14.22
N ASP A 50 -0.89 -2.83 -14.23
CA ASP A 50 -0.59 -3.85 -15.24
C ASP A 50 -1.21 -5.21 -14.86
N HIS A 51 -1.77 -5.34 -13.65
CA HIS A 51 -2.30 -6.59 -13.09
C HIS A 51 -3.76 -6.52 -12.61
N ILE A 52 -4.31 -5.32 -12.44
CA ILE A 52 -5.66 -5.07 -11.92
C ILE A 52 -6.26 -3.90 -12.68
N ASP A 53 -7.47 -4.10 -13.22
CA ASP A 53 -8.21 -3.05 -13.91
C ASP A 53 -8.59 -1.89 -12.99
N ARG A 54 -8.76 -0.73 -13.59
CA ARG A 54 -9.19 0.48 -12.89
C ARG A 54 -10.72 0.52 -12.83
N PRO A 55 -11.32 0.84 -11.67
CA PRO A 55 -10.68 1.16 -10.40
C PRO A 55 -10.35 -0.09 -9.55
N ALA A 56 -9.16 -0.15 -8.96
CA ALA A 56 -8.62 -1.35 -8.29
C ALA A 56 -9.60 -2.02 -7.30
N TYR A 57 -10.33 -1.24 -6.50
CA TYR A 57 -11.24 -1.77 -5.50
C TYR A 57 -12.42 -2.57 -6.08
N LYS A 58 -12.79 -2.36 -7.34
CA LYS A 58 -13.83 -3.15 -8.03
C LYS A 58 -13.30 -4.46 -8.62
N HIS A 59 -11.98 -4.56 -8.82
CA HIS A 59 -11.34 -5.66 -9.54
C HIS A 59 -10.37 -6.47 -8.67
N LEU A 60 -10.27 -6.15 -7.39
CA LEU A 60 -9.52 -6.95 -6.42
C LEU A 60 -10.21 -8.30 -6.20
N THR A 61 -9.50 -9.38 -6.49
CA THR A 61 -9.93 -10.72 -6.04
C THR A 61 -9.96 -10.78 -4.51
N PRO A 62 -10.80 -11.64 -3.90
CA PRO A 62 -10.83 -11.80 -2.45
C PRO A 62 -9.46 -12.12 -1.85
N ALA A 63 -8.65 -12.95 -2.52
CA ALA A 63 -7.30 -13.30 -2.07
C ALA A 63 -6.36 -12.09 -2.07
N LYS A 64 -6.33 -11.31 -3.17
CA LYS A 64 -5.52 -10.07 -3.23
C LYS A 64 -5.98 -9.05 -2.20
N ALA A 65 -7.29 -8.92 -1.96
CA ALA A 65 -7.83 -8.03 -0.95
C ALA A 65 -7.42 -8.45 0.48
N GLN A 66 -7.46 -9.75 0.79
CA GLN A 66 -6.99 -10.27 2.08
C GLN A 66 -5.49 -10.04 2.28
N ALA A 67 -4.68 -10.30 1.25
CA ALA A 67 -3.25 -10.04 1.29
C ALA A 67 -2.94 -8.54 1.48
N ALA A 68 -3.69 -7.67 0.82
CA ALA A 68 -3.56 -6.21 0.99
C ALA A 68 -3.91 -5.78 2.43
N VAL A 69 -4.96 -6.34 3.02
CA VAL A 69 -5.30 -6.11 4.45
C VAL A 69 -4.18 -6.59 5.36
N ALA A 70 -3.64 -7.79 5.12
CA ALA A 70 -2.54 -8.34 5.90
C ALA A 70 -1.30 -7.43 5.85
N LEU A 71 -0.88 -7.01 4.65
CA LEU A 71 0.25 -6.11 4.47
C LEU A 71 0.03 -4.75 5.17
N CYS A 72 -1.17 -4.18 5.10
CA CYS A 72 -1.50 -2.96 5.84
C CYS A 72 -1.33 -3.15 7.36
N ASN A 73 -1.79 -4.28 7.92
CA ASN A 73 -1.61 -4.56 9.34
C ASN A 73 -0.14 -4.80 9.71
N ASP A 74 0.66 -5.36 8.80
CA ASP A 74 2.10 -5.54 8.99
C ASP A 74 2.84 -4.19 9.03
N ILE A 75 2.45 -3.24 8.16
CA ILE A 75 2.95 -1.86 8.19
C ILE A 75 2.58 -1.18 9.52
N ILE A 76 1.32 -1.32 9.96
CA ILE A 76 0.81 -0.72 11.20
C ILE A 76 1.57 -1.24 12.42
N SER A 77 1.80 -2.55 12.47
CA SER A 77 2.51 -3.24 13.58
C SER A 77 4.03 -3.14 13.50
N GLY A 78 4.58 -2.50 12.46
CA GLY A 78 6.04 -2.40 12.26
C GLY A 78 6.71 -3.70 11.80
N ARG A 79 5.94 -4.72 11.43
CA ARG A 79 6.45 -5.98 10.86
C ARG A 79 6.88 -5.84 9.41
N ALA A 80 6.37 -4.84 8.70
CA ALA A 80 6.80 -4.48 7.36
C ALA A 80 7.36 -3.05 7.31
N ASP A 81 8.54 -2.89 6.71
CA ASP A 81 9.18 -1.58 6.51
C ASP A 81 8.56 -0.84 5.32
N LEU A 82 7.77 0.20 5.60
CA LEU A 82 7.17 1.04 4.57
C LEU A 82 8.20 1.75 3.67
N HIS A 83 9.40 2.06 4.18
CA HIS A 83 10.46 2.63 3.35
C HIS A 83 10.94 1.63 2.30
N ALA A 84 11.19 0.37 2.70
CA ALA A 84 11.54 -0.70 1.76
C ALA A 84 10.44 -0.93 0.73
N LEU A 85 9.17 -1.05 1.17
CA LEU A 85 8.04 -1.23 0.27
C LEU A 85 7.89 -0.09 -0.74
N ASN A 86 8.08 1.16 -0.29
CA ASN A 86 8.04 2.34 -1.17
C ASN A 86 9.22 2.35 -2.15
N ARG A 87 10.44 2.03 -1.71
CA ARG A 87 11.60 1.92 -2.62
C ARG A 87 11.36 0.88 -3.70
N GLN A 88 10.81 -0.27 -3.34
CA GLN A 88 10.49 -1.33 -4.31
C GLN A 88 9.40 -0.89 -5.29
N SER A 89 8.32 -0.27 -4.80
CA SER A 89 7.27 0.33 -5.65
C SER A 89 7.84 1.39 -6.63
N LEU A 90 8.79 2.21 -6.18
CA LEU A 90 9.47 3.16 -7.06
C LEU A 90 10.35 2.47 -8.10
N ALA A 91 11.06 1.41 -7.72
CA ALA A 91 11.92 0.63 -8.62
C ALA A 91 11.09 0.00 -9.76
N TRP A 92 9.98 -0.69 -9.46
CA TRP A 92 9.08 -1.24 -10.48
C TRP A 92 8.53 -0.17 -11.43
N ARG A 93 8.38 1.06 -10.96
CA ARG A 93 7.84 2.18 -11.74
C ARG A 93 8.90 2.99 -12.48
N GLY A 94 10.17 2.60 -12.41
CA GLY A 94 11.29 3.36 -12.98
C GLY A 94 11.46 4.75 -12.35
N LYS A 95 11.06 4.91 -11.08
CA LYS A 95 11.09 6.19 -10.34
C LYS A 95 12.08 6.19 -9.18
N LEU A 96 12.89 5.15 -9.04
CA LEU A 96 14.00 5.16 -8.11
C LEU A 96 15.00 6.21 -8.63
N ARG A 97 15.07 7.36 -7.95
CA ARG A 97 16.15 8.31 -8.19
C ARG A 97 17.31 7.83 -7.35
N ASP A 98 18.39 7.41 -8.00
CA ASP A 98 19.66 7.23 -7.31
C ASP A 98 20.00 8.56 -6.64
N ARG A 99 20.13 8.54 -5.31
CA ARG A 99 20.93 9.54 -4.64
C ARG A 99 22.38 9.18 -4.95
N ALA A 100 22.91 9.71 -6.04
CA ALA A 100 24.34 9.92 -6.19
C ALA A 100 24.81 10.93 -5.13
#